data_AF-A0A8J9SUR5-F1
#
_entry.id   AF-A0A8J9SUR5-F1
#
_cell.length_a   1.000
_cell.length_b   1.000
_cell.length_c   1.000
_cell.angle_alpha   90.00
_cell.angle_beta   90.00
_cell.angle_gamma   90.00
#
_symmetry.space_group_name_H-M   'P 1'
#
loop_
_entity.id
_entity.type
_entity.pdbx_description
1 polymer ?
#
loop_
_entity_poly.entity_id
_entity_poly.type
_entity_poly.pdbx_seq_one_letter_code
_entity_poly.pdbx_strand_id
1 'polypeptide(L)'
;MGAYKYMEELWRHKQSDALRFLLRVRAWEYRQRPNILTCNRPARTEKAHRLGYKAKQGYVIVRAGVRRGGRKRQNHRGMVFGKP
;
A
#
# COMPACT_ATOMS: atom_id res chain seq x y z
N MET A 1 -8.19 13.58 23.20
CA MET A 1 -8.05 12.38 22.33
C MET A 1 -8.82 12.65 21.05
N GLY A 2 -8.17 12.70 19.88
CA GLY A 2 -8.84 13.04 18.62
C GLY A 2 -9.34 11.81 17.84
N ALA A 3 -10.20 12.02 16.85
CA ALA A 3 -10.71 10.97 15.95
C ALA A 3 -9.60 10.10 15.34
N TYR A 4 -8.44 10.69 15.05
CA TYR A 4 -7.26 9.98 14.56
C TYR A 4 -6.72 8.91 15.53
N LYS A 5 -6.88 9.07 16.84
CA LYS A 5 -6.46 8.05 17.81
C LYS A 5 -7.26 6.75 17.61
N TYR A 6 -8.58 6.85 17.48
CA TYR A 6 -9.45 5.70 17.23
C TYR A 6 -9.20 5.07 15.86
N MET A 7 -8.97 5.89 14.84
CA MET A 7 -8.60 5.37 13.52
C MET A 7 -7.29 4.57 13.58
N GLU A 8 -6.29 5.08 14.28
CA GLU A 8 -5.02 4.37 14.45
C GLU A 8 -5.23 3.03 15.18
N GLU A 9 -6.00 3.03 16.27
CA GLU A 9 -6.29 1.86 17.08
C GLU A 9 -7.01 0.76 16.29
N LEU A 10 -8.03 1.14 15.50
CA LEU A 10 -8.67 0.23 14.55
C LEU A 10 -7.63 -0.42 13.63
N TRP A 11 -6.76 0.39 13.01
CA TRP A 11 -5.72 -0.07 12.09
C TRP A 11 -4.60 -0.91 12.74
N ARG A 12 -4.48 -0.95 14.07
CA ARG A 12 -3.61 -1.89 14.79
C ARG A 12 -4.19 -3.31 14.73
N HIS A 13 -5.52 -3.44 14.86
CA HIS A 13 -6.23 -4.72 14.83
C HIS A 13 -6.70 -5.12 13.42
N LYS A 14 -5.75 -5.29 12.48
CA LYS A 14 -6.04 -5.60 11.06
C LYS A 14 -6.74 -6.93 10.81
N GLN A 15 -6.66 -7.86 11.76
CA GLN A 15 -7.30 -9.17 11.65
C GLN A 15 -8.77 -9.15 12.07
N SER A 16 -9.29 -8.05 12.64
CA SER A 16 -10.72 -7.90 12.94
C SER A 16 -11.57 -8.05 11.68
N ASP A 17 -12.79 -8.56 11.83
CA ASP A 17 -13.67 -8.87 10.70
C ASP A 17 -14.00 -7.64 9.86
N ALA A 18 -14.24 -6.49 10.52
CA ALA A 18 -14.51 -5.23 9.86
C ALA A 18 -13.34 -4.79 8.93
N LEU A 19 -12.10 -4.82 9.43
CA LEU A 19 -10.95 -4.44 8.61
C LEU A 19 -10.60 -5.50 7.57
N ARG A 20 -10.77 -6.78 7.89
CA ARG A 20 -10.53 -7.86 6.93
C ARG A 20 -11.47 -7.76 5.74
N PHE A 21 -12.76 -7.49 6.00
CA PHE A 21 -13.75 -7.22 4.94
C PHE A 21 -13.34 -6.02 4.09
N LEU A 22 -13.05 -4.87 4.72
CA LEU A 22 -12.65 -3.65 4.01
C LEU A 22 -11.40 -3.86 3.15
N LEU A 23 -10.38 -4.53 3.70
CA LEU A 23 -9.12 -4.81 3.01
C LEU A 23 -9.30 -5.78 1.84
N ARG A 24 -10.20 -6.77 1.97
CA ARG A 24 -10.51 -7.72 0.90
C ARG A 24 -11.15 -7.02 -0.29
N VAL A 25 -12.13 -6.15 -0.05
CA VAL A 25 -12.80 -5.36 -1.10
C VAL A 25 -11.80 -4.43 -1.79
N ARG A 26 -10.98 -3.70 -1.01
CA ARG A 26 -9.93 -2.83 -1.57
C ARG A 26 -8.89 -3.59 -2.40
N ALA A 27 -8.46 -4.76 -1.93
CA ALA A 27 -7.50 -5.59 -2.67
C ALA A 27 -8.09 -6.13 -3.98
N TRP A 28 -9.40 -6.39 -4.05
CA TRP A 28 -10.07 -6.69 -5.31
C TRP A 28 -10.05 -5.49 -6.25
N GLU A 29 -10.47 -4.31 -5.78
CA GLU A 29 -10.48 -3.09 -6.59
C GLU A 29 -9.09 -2.74 -7.15
N TYR A 30 -8.04 -2.86 -6.32
CA TYR A 30 -6.67 -2.55 -6.72
C TYR A 30 -6.13 -3.48 -7.79
N ARG A 31 -6.63 -4.73 -7.88
CA ARG A 31 -6.23 -5.68 -8.93
C ARG A 31 -6.84 -5.36 -10.29
N GLN A 32 -7.99 -4.69 -10.32
CA GLN A 32 -8.66 -4.30 -11.58
C GLN A 32 -8.10 -3.02 -12.18
N ARG A 33 -7.35 -2.24 -11.39
CA ARG A 33 -6.81 -0.94 -11.80
C ARG A 33 -5.32 -1.04 -12.18
N PRO A 34 -4.77 -0.07 -12.92
CA PRO A 34 -3.34 -0.05 -13.26
C PRO A 34 -2.42 -0.09 -12.03
N ASN A 35 -1.22 -0.62 -12.20
CA ASN A 35 -0.24 -0.75 -11.11
C ASN A 35 0.11 0.59 -10.46
N ILE A 36 0.24 1.65 -11.26
CA ILE A 36 0.50 3.02 -10.80
C ILE A 36 -0.71 3.87 -11.14
N LEU A 37 -1.34 4.47 -10.12
CA LEU A 37 -2.53 5.31 -10.29
C LEU A 37 -2.52 6.44 -9.26
N THR A 38 -2.84 7.65 -9.70
CA THR A 38 -3.11 8.80 -8.83
C THR A 38 -4.44 8.65 -8.10
N CYS A 39 -4.45 8.88 -6.79
CA CYS A 39 -5.63 8.81 -5.94
C CYS A 39 -6.03 10.22 -5.48
N ASN A 40 -7.32 10.55 -5.56
CA ASN A 40 -7.83 11.87 -5.16
C ASN A 40 -7.66 12.14 -3.65
N ARG A 41 -7.68 11.10 -2.82
CA ARG A 41 -7.55 11.19 -1.36
C ARG A 41 -6.78 10.00 -0.80
N PRO A 42 -6.06 10.16 0.32
CA PRO A 42 -5.35 9.06 0.95
C PRO A 42 -6.33 8.01 1.49
N ALA A 43 -6.05 6.74 1.25
CA ALA A 43 -6.87 5.62 1.73
C ALA A 43 -6.84 5.45 3.27
N ARG A 44 -5.81 6.02 3.92
CA ARG A 44 -5.67 6.15 5.38
C ARG A 44 -5.19 7.57 5.71
N THR A 45 -6.14 8.44 6.04
CA THR A 45 -5.91 9.87 6.34
C THR A 45 -4.99 10.07 7.54
N GLU A 46 -5.27 9.39 8.66
CA GLU A 46 -4.49 9.46 9.89
C GLU A 46 -2.98 9.20 9.64
N LYS A 47 -2.65 8.09 8.99
CA LYS A 47 -1.25 7.74 8.68
C LYS A 47 -0.62 8.70 7.68
N ALA A 48 -1.38 9.17 6.70
CA ALA A 48 -0.88 10.15 5.74
C ALA A 48 -0.46 11.45 6.47
N HIS A 49 -1.33 11.98 7.35
CA HIS A 49 -1.01 13.18 8.14
C HIS A 49 0.21 12.98 9.04
N ARG A 50 0.35 11.81 9.67
CA ARG A 50 1.55 11.46 10.46
C ARG A 50 2.85 11.47 9.62
N LEU A 51 2.77 11.09 8.35
CA LEU A 51 3.89 11.10 7.42
C LEU A 51 4.13 12.48 6.75
N GLY A 52 3.38 13.51 7.14
CA GLY A 52 3.57 14.87 6.63
C GLY A 52 2.65 15.27 5.47
N TYR A 53 1.68 14.43 5.10
CA TYR A 53 0.63 14.84 4.17
C TYR A 53 -0.19 15.99 4.76
N LYS A 54 -0.38 17.05 3.98
CA LYS A 54 -1.30 18.14 4.28
C LYS A 54 -2.34 18.20 3.16
N ALA A 55 -3.60 18.40 3.52
CA ALA A 55 -4.68 18.58 2.55
C ALA A 55 -4.63 20.00 1.96
N LYS A 56 -3.57 20.30 1.21
CA LYS A 56 -3.36 21.56 0.49
C LYS A 56 -2.92 21.27 -0.93
N GLN A 57 -3.08 22.25 -1.81
CA GLN A 57 -2.60 22.15 -3.19
C GLN A 57 -1.09 21.85 -3.22
N GLY A 58 -0.67 21.07 -4.22
CA GLY A 58 0.72 20.60 -4.36
C GLY A 58 1.00 19.22 -3.73
N TYR A 59 0.09 18.66 -2.92
CA TYR A 59 0.20 17.28 -2.44
C TYR A 59 -0.58 16.32 -3.35
N VAL A 60 0.09 15.26 -3.79
CA VAL A 60 -0.52 14.19 -4.60
C VAL A 60 -0.27 12.85 -3.94
N ILE A 61 -1.26 11.96 -3.99
CA ILE A 61 -1.14 10.59 -3.49
C ILE A 61 -1.19 9.65 -4.69
N VAL A 62 -0.23 8.72 -4.75
CA VAL A 62 -0.16 7.69 -5.78
C VAL A 62 -0.25 6.32 -5.12
N ARG A 63 -1.06 5.43 -5.69
CA ARG A 63 -1.02 4.00 -5.40
C ARG A 63 -0.05 3.33 -6.35
N ALA A 64 0.86 2.54 -5.79
CA ALA A 64 1.77 1.68 -6.55
C ALA A 64 1.62 0.22 -6.08
N GLY A 65 1.54 -0.72 -7.02
CA GLY A 65 1.59 -2.16 -6.78
C GLY A 65 2.99 -2.72 -7.03
N VAL A 66 3.49 -3.53 -6.11
CA VAL A 66 4.78 -4.25 -6.24
C VAL A 66 4.52 -5.75 -6.11
N ARG A 67 5.16 -6.55 -6.98
CA ARG A 67 5.03 -8.01 -6.93
C ARG A 67 5.65 -8.54 -5.64
N ARG A 68 4.94 -9.45 -4.96
CA ARG A 68 5.48 -10.16 -3.80
C ARG A 68 6.55 -11.18 -4.22
N GLY A 69 7.38 -11.61 -3.27
CA GLY A 69 8.48 -12.56 -3.47
C GLY A 69 9.82 -11.88 -3.74
N GLY A 70 10.88 -12.68 -3.86
CA GLY A 70 12.22 -12.20 -4.17
C GLY A 70 12.43 -11.91 -5.66
N ARG A 71 13.53 -11.22 -5.99
CA ARG A 71 13.97 -11.03 -7.37
C ARG A 71 14.90 -12.18 -7.77
N LYS A 72 14.55 -12.92 -8.82
CA LYS A 72 15.46 -13.88 -9.46
C LYS A 72 16.60 -13.11 -10.15
N ARG A 73 17.84 -13.58 -9.99
CA ARG A 73 18.99 -13.02 -10.72
C ARG A 73 18.72 -13.05 -12.22
N GLN A 74 18.96 -11.93 -12.89
CA GLN A 74 18.70 -11.78 -14.32
C GLN A 74 19.87 -12.35 -15.13
N ASN A 75 19.87 -13.66 -15.32
CA ASN A 75 20.86 -14.36 -16.12
C ASN A 75 20.20 -15.02 -17.34
N HIS A 76 20.89 -15.03 -18.47
CA HIS A 76 20.42 -15.73 -19.66
C HIS A 76 20.25 -17.24 -19.33
N ARG A 77 19.03 -17.76 -19.49
CA ARG A 77 18.65 -19.15 -19.18
C ARG A 77 19.00 -19.63 -17.75
N GLY A 78 19.27 -18.72 -16.82
CA GLY A 78 19.70 -19.08 -15.46
C GLY A 78 21.15 -19.57 -15.35
N MET A 79 21.96 -19.43 -16.41
CA MET A 79 23.38 -19.79 -16.37
C MET A 79 24.16 -18.79 -15.51
N VAL A 80 24.92 -19.30 -14.54
CA VAL A 80 25.83 -18.50 -13.72
C VAL A 80 27.25 -18.89 -14.10
N PHE A 81 27.99 -17.97 -14.71
CA PHE A 81 29.42 -18.14 -14.93
C PHE A 81 30.18 -17.73 -13.66
N GLY A 82 31.23 -18.49 -13.32
CA GLY A 82 32.04 -18.27 -12.11
C GLY A 82 32.04 -19.48 -11.19
N LYS A 83 32.67 -19.32 -10.02
CA LYS A 83 32.66 -20.32 -8.97
C LYS A 83 31.29 -20.33 -8.25
N PRO A 84 30.89 -21.45 -7.64
CA PRO A 84 29.78 -21.48 -6.69
C PRO A 84 29.91 -20.43 -5.59
#